data_AF-A0A954G4L3-F1
#
_entry.id   AF-A0A954G4L3-F1
#
_cell.length_a   1.000
_cell.length_b   1.000
_cell.length_c   1.000
_cell.angle_alpha   90.00
_cell.angle_beta   90.00
_cell.angle_gamma   90.00
#
_symmetry.space_group_name_H-M   'P 1'
#
loop_
_entity.id
_entity.type
_entity.pdbx_description
1 polymer ?
#
loop_
_entity_poly.entity_id
_entity_poly.type
_entity_poly.pdbx_seq_one_letter_code
_entity_poly.pdbx_strand_id
1 'polypeptide(L)'
;MILRFWYIIGFAAVCLTPLLSPGAERTPDSQADTFSTIIQPIFQQNCVKCHGKQEKVAGEVNLFRLENPDQLVSTPETLKNIIEAVDSGYMPPESETPLSEKTRQQLVASLQVYLKKSIASADTLPATPIRRMNRFQYNNAVQDLFQLKVEVFSLPERMMREHENYFQPQTGKMPQQVKVGSRPLGKSQLIEKRLGGVAAFPQDLRAENGFDNRADHLSLSPLLLESFLRLSRSIVTSSDFNPKNCGIWKEFFASPSKGTTKAETQAIIEARLRKFLTRAFRRPASDELV
;
A
#
# COMPACT_ATOMS: atom_id res chain seq x y z
N MET A 1 -31.33 81.85 -31.02
CA MET A 1 -30.39 82.38 -32.03
C MET A 1 -29.25 81.36 -32.15
N ILE A 2 -29.12 80.76 -33.32
CA ILE A 2 -28.40 79.52 -33.61
C ILE A 2 -26.91 79.80 -33.79
N LEU A 3 -26.02 79.03 -33.13
CA LEU A 3 -24.64 78.86 -33.56
C LEU A 3 -24.31 77.37 -33.68
N ARG A 4 -23.96 76.98 -34.90
CA ARG A 4 -23.63 75.63 -35.36
C ARG A 4 -22.15 75.33 -35.13
N PHE A 5 -21.89 74.12 -34.65
CA PHE A 5 -20.61 73.45 -34.55
C PHE A 5 -19.91 73.33 -35.92
N TRP A 6 -18.60 73.59 -35.95
CA TRP A 6 -17.69 73.21 -37.03
C TRP A 6 -17.01 71.87 -36.67
N TYR A 7 -17.12 70.88 -37.56
CA TYR A 7 -16.39 69.63 -37.50
C TYR A 7 -15.18 69.74 -38.45
N ILE A 8 -13.96 69.60 -37.92
CA ILE A 8 -12.75 69.38 -38.72
C ILE A 8 -12.35 67.92 -38.51
N ILE A 9 -12.34 67.15 -39.60
CA ILE A 9 -11.92 65.76 -39.65
C ILE A 9 -10.39 65.76 -39.85
N GLY A 10 -9.65 65.30 -38.84
CA GLY A 10 -8.21 65.02 -38.94
C GLY A 10 -7.96 63.52 -39.08
N PHE A 11 -7.47 63.11 -40.24
CA PHE A 11 -7.02 61.73 -40.51
C PHE A 11 -5.63 61.54 -39.89
N ALA A 12 -5.52 60.78 -38.80
CA ALA A 12 -4.24 60.37 -38.21
C ALA A 12 -3.88 58.96 -38.68
N ALA A 13 -2.77 58.83 -39.39
CA ALA A 13 -2.23 57.58 -39.88
C ALA A 13 -1.71 56.70 -38.73
N VAL A 14 -2.20 55.46 -38.66
CA VAL A 14 -1.81 54.44 -37.69
C VAL A 14 -0.50 53.79 -38.15
N CYS A 15 0.60 54.09 -37.45
CA CYS A 15 1.87 53.36 -37.58
C CYS A 15 1.87 52.20 -36.56
N LEU A 16 1.75 50.98 -37.07
CA LEU A 16 1.77 49.74 -36.30
C LEU A 16 3.23 49.38 -35.95
N THR A 17 3.67 49.71 -34.74
CA THR A 17 4.96 49.24 -34.20
C THR A 17 4.75 47.89 -33.51
N PRO A 18 5.57 46.85 -33.79
CA PRO A 18 5.48 45.60 -33.07
C PRO A 18 5.98 45.82 -31.63
N LEU A 19 5.10 45.62 -30.66
CA LEU A 19 5.43 45.50 -29.25
C LEU A 19 6.47 44.37 -29.07
N LEU A 20 7.72 44.74 -28.80
CA LEU A 20 8.68 43.84 -28.18
C LEU A 20 8.10 43.42 -26.83
N SER A 21 7.60 42.19 -26.74
CA SER A 21 7.29 41.57 -25.46
C SER A 21 8.60 41.39 -24.70
N PRO A 22 8.74 41.93 -23.47
CA PRO A 22 9.83 41.53 -22.60
C PRO A 22 9.73 40.01 -22.39
N GLY A 23 10.88 39.34 -22.48
CA GLY A 23 10.97 37.88 -22.43
C GLY A 23 10.21 37.32 -21.24
N ALA A 24 9.50 36.22 -21.48
CA ALA A 24 8.97 35.40 -20.42
C ALA A 24 10.11 35.06 -19.45
N GLU A 25 10.07 35.64 -18.25
CA GLU A 25 10.88 35.17 -17.13
C GLU A 25 10.53 33.69 -16.94
N ARG A 26 11.51 32.82 -17.20
CA ARG A 26 11.40 31.41 -16.82
C ARG A 26 11.18 31.41 -15.31
N THR A 27 9.97 31.06 -14.87
CA THR A 27 9.76 30.63 -13.48
C THR A 27 10.75 29.50 -13.21
N PRO A 28 11.71 29.67 -12.28
CA PRO A 28 12.63 28.61 -11.94
C PRO A 28 11.83 27.40 -11.46
N ASP A 29 12.09 26.23 -12.02
CA ASP A 29 11.56 25.00 -11.43
C ASP A 29 12.23 24.85 -10.06
N SER A 30 11.46 25.15 -9.00
CA SER A 30 11.92 25.08 -7.60
C SER A 30 12.62 23.75 -7.27
N GLN A 31 12.30 22.68 -8.00
CA GLN A 31 13.00 21.40 -7.89
C GLN A 31 14.37 21.45 -8.59
N ALA A 32 14.45 21.86 -9.86
CA ALA A 32 15.74 22.02 -10.54
C ALA A 32 16.71 22.93 -9.75
N ASP A 33 16.17 23.95 -9.08
CA ASP A 33 16.93 24.80 -8.15
C ASP A 33 17.40 24.02 -6.92
N THR A 34 16.54 23.21 -6.30
CA THR A 34 16.91 22.38 -5.12
C THR A 34 18.01 21.36 -5.44
N PHE A 35 17.96 20.73 -6.63
CA PHE A 35 18.99 19.77 -7.05
C PHE A 35 20.37 20.43 -7.14
N SER A 36 20.45 21.55 -7.87
CA SER A 36 21.71 22.25 -8.12
C SER A 36 22.26 22.98 -6.89
N THR A 37 21.40 23.47 -6.00
CA THR A 37 21.80 24.26 -4.82
C THR A 37 22.05 23.44 -3.57
N ILE A 38 21.39 22.30 -3.39
CA ILE A 38 21.48 21.49 -2.15
C ILE A 38 22.07 20.11 -2.44
N ILE A 39 21.44 19.33 -3.34
CA ILE A 39 21.77 17.91 -3.52
C ILE A 39 23.15 17.74 -4.17
N GLN A 40 23.38 18.39 -5.31
CA GLN A 40 24.61 18.23 -6.08
C GLN A 40 25.86 18.68 -5.31
N PRO A 41 25.87 19.83 -4.60
CA PRO A 41 27.02 20.24 -3.80
C PRO A 41 27.37 19.25 -2.68
N ILE A 42 26.35 18.74 -1.96
CA ILE A 42 26.57 17.77 -0.87
C ILE A 42 27.08 16.43 -1.43
N PHE A 43 26.55 15.97 -2.56
CA PHE A 43 27.03 14.74 -3.20
C PHE A 43 28.49 14.86 -3.63
N GLN A 44 28.87 15.98 -4.25
CA GLN A 44 30.25 16.21 -4.70
C GLN A 44 31.24 16.32 -3.53
N GLN A 45 30.85 16.94 -2.43
CA GLN A 45 31.72 17.14 -1.27
C GLN A 45 31.86 15.90 -0.40
N ASN A 46 30.76 15.18 -0.13
CA ASN A 46 30.73 14.16 0.91
C ASN A 46 30.54 12.72 0.39
N CYS A 47 30.05 12.53 -0.83
CA CYS A 47 29.60 11.21 -1.30
C CYS A 47 30.46 10.66 -2.46
N VAL A 48 30.82 11.50 -3.42
CA VAL A 48 31.55 11.13 -4.66
C VAL A 48 32.93 10.52 -4.40
N LYS A 49 33.56 10.81 -3.26
CA LYS A 49 34.84 10.24 -2.86
C LYS A 49 34.81 8.70 -2.81
N CYS A 50 33.71 8.12 -2.32
CA CYS A 50 33.51 6.66 -2.22
C CYS A 50 32.56 6.12 -3.30
N HIS A 51 31.57 6.93 -3.69
CA HIS A 51 30.50 6.56 -4.63
C HIS A 51 30.72 7.18 -6.02
N GLY A 52 31.92 7.07 -6.60
CA GLY A 52 32.12 7.47 -8.00
C GLY A 52 33.57 7.65 -8.47
N LYS A 53 34.50 8.10 -7.61
CA LYS A 53 35.91 8.33 -7.97
C LYS A 53 36.85 7.14 -7.71
N GLN A 54 36.38 6.09 -7.06
CA GLN A 54 37.18 4.89 -6.76
C GLN A 54 37.03 3.84 -7.87
N GLU A 55 38.10 3.09 -8.15
CA GLU A 55 38.12 1.98 -9.11
C GLU A 55 37.11 0.87 -8.73
N LYS A 56 36.87 0.70 -7.42
CA LYS A 56 35.75 -0.08 -6.87
C LYS A 56 34.76 0.87 -6.22
N VAL A 57 33.64 1.13 -6.89
CA VAL A 57 32.57 1.99 -6.37
C VAL A 57 31.85 1.27 -5.23
N ALA A 58 31.82 1.88 -4.05
CA ALA A 58 31.14 1.31 -2.90
C ALA A 58 29.62 1.17 -3.17
N GLY A 59 29.08 -0.02 -2.94
CA GLY A 59 27.65 -0.31 -3.12
C GLY A 59 27.12 -0.19 -4.55
N GLU A 60 27.98 -0.16 -5.57
CA GLU A 60 27.60 -0.01 -7.00
C GLU A 60 26.81 1.28 -7.33
N VAL A 61 26.74 2.23 -6.39
CA VAL A 61 26.08 3.53 -6.57
C VAL A 61 27.11 4.54 -7.06
N ASN A 62 26.95 5.04 -8.29
CA ASN A 62 27.81 6.08 -8.86
C ASN A 62 27.09 7.45 -8.88
N LEU A 63 27.41 8.28 -7.89
CA LEU A 63 26.87 9.64 -7.74
C LEU A 63 27.66 10.69 -8.53
N PHE A 64 28.82 10.33 -9.08
CA PHE A 64 29.66 11.26 -9.85
C PHE A 64 29.04 11.63 -11.20
N ARG A 65 28.29 10.69 -11.80
CA ARG A 65 27.61 10.88 -13.10
C ARG A 65 26.23 11.53 -13.01
N LEU A 66 25.83 11.99 -11.83
CA LEU A 66 24.55 12.67 -11.64
C LEU A 66 24.66 14.13 -12.12
N GLU A 67 24.14 14.37 -13.31
CA GLU A 67 24.16 15.69 -13.98
C GLU A 67 22.81 16.40 -13.89
N ASN A 68 21.71 15.65 -13.81
CA ASN A 68 20.36 16.20 -13.81
C ASN A 68 19.43 15.48 -12.82
N PRO A 69 18.36 16.15 -12.35
CA PRO A 69 17.40 15.55 -11.41
C PRO A 69 16.64 14.35 -12.00
N ASP A 70 16.48 14.25 -13.32
CA ASP A 70 15.73 13.16 -13.96
C ASP A 70 16.42 11.80 -13.77
N GLN A 71 17.75 11.79 -13.63
CA GLN A 71 18.52 10.58 -13.28
C GLN A 71 18.19 10.05 -11.88
N LEU A 72 17.85 10.93 -10.93
CA LEU A 72 17.36 10.51 -9.60
C LEU A 72 15.93 9.97 -9.69
N VAL A 73 15.10 10.61 -10.51
CA VAL A 73 13.70 10.21 -10.71
C VAL A 73 13.59 8.88 -11.44
N SER A 74 14.50 8.55 -12.33
CA SER A 74 14.49 7.28 -13.09
C SER A 74 14.98 6.06 -12.30
N THR A 75 15.54 6.26 -11.09
CA THR A 75 16.12 5.18 -10.27
C THR A 75 15.54 5.15 -8.83
N PRO A 76 14.23 4.87 -8.65
CA PRO A 76 13.56 4.93 -7.35
C PRO A 76 14.20 4.05 -6.26
N GLU A 77 14.65 2.85 -6.61
CA GLU A 77 15.27 1.93 -5.65
C GLU A 77 16.60 2.45 -5.14
N THR A 78 17.48 2.92 -6.04
CA THR A 78 18.75 3.54 -5.68
C THR A 78 18.54 4.79 -4.83
N LEU A 79 17.58 5.64 -5.22
CA LEU A 79 17.23 6.85 -4.48
C LEU A 79 16.72 6.51 -3.06
N LYS A 80 15.88 5.50 -2.92
CA LYS A 80 15.41 5.00 -1.62
C LYS A 80 16.58 4.51 -0.76
N ASN A 81 17.49 3.71 -1.32
CA ASN A 81 18.66 3.20 -0.60
C ASN A 81 19.58 4.33 -0.12
N ILE A 82 19.79 5.36 -0.93
CA ILE A 82 20.56 6.56 -0.55
C ILE A 82 19.88 7.27 0.63
N ILE A 83 18.56 7.48 0.57
CA ILE A 83 17.80 8.11 1.65
C ILE A 83 17.94 7.31 2.94
N GLU A 84 17.73 5.98 2.89
CA GLU A 84 17.84 5.11 4.08
C GLU A 84 19.26 5.14 4.67
N ALA A 85 20.30 5.07 3.84
CA ALA A 85 21.69 5.09 4.30
C ALA A 85 22.08 6.43 4.96
N VAL A 86 21.58 7.55 4.43
CA VAL A 86 21.81 8.88 5.00
C VAL A 86 20.98 9.09 6.26
N ASP A 87 19.69 8.71 6.25
CA ASP A 87 18.77 8.93 7.38
C ASP A 87 19.16 8.12 8.63
N SER A 88 19.59 6.87 8.42
CA SER A 88 20.09 5.99 9.48
C SER A 88 21.47 6.37 10.02
N GLY A 89 22.17 7.30 9.38
CA GLY A 89 23.53 7.70 9.74
C GLY A 89 24.62 6.68 9.40
N TYR A 90 24.32 5.64 8.61
CA TYR A 90 25.34 4.72 8.08
C TYR A 90 26.27 5.38 7.08
N MET A 91 25.84 6.49 6.46
CA MET A 91 26.64 7.32 5.57
C MET A 91 26.69 8.77 6.09
N PRO A 92 27.87 9.42 6.10
CA PRO A 92 29.20 8.90 5.72
C PRO A 92 29.77 7.84 6.69
N PRO A 93 30.71 6.98 6.26
CA PRO A 93 31.32 5.96 7.12
C PRO A 93 32.11 6.59 8.28
N GLU A 94 32.37 5.82 9.34
CA GLU A 94 33.08 6.29 10.55
C GLU A 94 34.47 6.91 10.26
N SER A 95 35.11 6.53 9.15
CA SER A 95 36.40 7.06 8.71
C SER A 95 36.33 8.46 8.08
N GLU A 96 35.13 8.99 7.82
CA GLU A 96 34.91 10.29 7.18
C GLU A 96 34.21 11.27 8.12
N THR A 97 34.23 12.57 7.76
CA THR A 97 33.57 13.60 8.57
C THR A 97 32.04 13.44 8.48
N PRO A 98 31.32 13.34 9.61
CA PRO A 98 29.87 13.20 9.60
C PRO A 98 29.19 14.47 9.09
N LEU A 99 28.03 14.31 8.45
CA LEU A 99 27.16 15.43 8.09
C LEU A 99 26.58 16.05 9.35
N SER A 100 26.44 17.39 9.36
CA SER A 100 25.68 18.06 10.41
C SER A 100 24.23 17.57 10.40
N GLU A 101 23.60 17.48 11.58
CA GLU A 101 22.20 17.04 11.71
C GLU A 101 21.28 17.82 10.78
N LYS A 102 21.46 19.15 10.73
CA LYS A 102 20.68 20.05 9.86
C LYS A 102 20.89 19.72 8.38
N THR A 103 22.13 19.55 7.94
CA THR A 103 22.44 19.20 6.55
C THR A 103 21.87 17.84 6.17
N ARG A 104 21.96 16.84 7.07
CA ARG A 104 21.42 15.49 6.87
C ARG A 104 19.90 15.54 6.67
N GLN A 105 19.18 16.20 7.57
CA GLN A 105 17.73 16.36 7.48
C GLN A 105 17.30 17.12 6.22
N GLN A 106 18.02 18.18 5.85
CA GLN A 106 17.75 18.94 4.62
C GLN A 106 17.97 18.09 3.36
N LEU A 107 19.04 17.29 3.32
CA LEU A 107 19.32 16.38 2.21
C LEU A 107 18.24 15.30 2.10
N VAL A 108 17.89 14.63 3.20
CA VAL A 108 16.85 13.59 3.23
C VAL A 108 15.51 14.16 2.77
N ALA A 109 15.10 15.32 3.28
CA ALA A 109 13.85 15.97 2.89
C ALA A 109 13.84 16.31 1.39
N SER A 110 14.96 16.80 0.86
CA SER A 110 15.08 17.14 -0.57
C SER A 110 15.00 15.88 -1.45
N LEU A 111 15.72 14.81 -1.10
CA LEU A 111 15.68 13.53 -1.83
C LEU A 111 14.30 12.87 -1.77
N GLN A 112 13.58 12.98 -0.65
CA GLN A 112 12.21 12.47 -0.52
C GLN A 112 11.23 13.12 -1.51
N VAL A 113 11.44 14.39 -1.88
CA VAL A 113 10.62 15.07 -2.91
C VAL A 113 10.82 14.39 -4.27
N TYR A 114 12.05 14.07 -4.63
CA TYR A 114 12.35 13.33 -5.86
C TYR A 114 11.85 11.90 -5.83
N LEU A 115 11.92 11.22 -4.68
CA LEU A 115 11.38 9.87 -4.53
C LEU A 115 9.85 9.88 -4.73
N LYS A 116 9.14 10.86 -4.17
CA LYS A 116 7.70 11.02 -4.40
C LYS A 116 7.39 11.26 -5.89
N LYS A 117 8.19 12.09 -6.58
CA LYS A 117 8.04 12.32 -8.02
C LYS A 117 8.28 11.03 -8.82
N SER A 118 9.35 10.29 -8.49
CA SER A 118 9.67 9.00 -9.10
C SER A 118 8.53 7.98 -8.97
N ILE A 119 7.98 7.84 -7.76
CA ILE A 119 6.86 6.93 -7.50
C ILE A 119 5.58 7.40 -8.21
N ALA A 120 5.31 8.71 -8.23
CA ALA A 120 4.14 9.25 -8.92
C ALA A 120 4.20 9.12 -10.45
N SER A 121 5.42 9.13 -11.00
CA SER A 121 5.68 8.93 -12.44
C SER A 121 5.90 7.46 -12.83
N ALA A 122 5.89 6.53 -11.86
CA ALA A 122 6.02 5.11 -12.14
C ALA A 122 4.68 4.56 -12.65
N ASP A 123 4.60 4.27 -13.95
CA ASP A 123 3.43 3.62 -14.56
C ASP A 123 3.18 2.20 -14.02
N THR A 124 4.20 1.59 -13.39
CA THR A 124 4.11 0.24 -12.83
C THR A 124 4.69 0.23 -11.42
N LEU A 125 3.82 -0.01 -10.43
CA LEU A 125 4.27 -0.41 -9.10
C LEU A 125 4.81 -1.84 -9.19
N PRO A 126 5.98 -2.16 -8.61
CA PRO A 126 6.48 -3.52 -8.60
C PRO A 126 5.43 -4.46 -8.02
N ALA A 127 5.12 -5.53 -8.75
CA ALA A 127 4.12 -6.49 -8.33
C ALA A 127 4.53 -7.05 -6.98
N THR A 128 3.72 -6.78 -5.95
CA THR A 128 3.98 -7.37 -4.64
C THR A 128 3.87 -8.89 -4.80
N PRO A 129 4.91 -9.66 -4.41
CA PRO A 129 4.84 -11.11 -4.54
C PRO A 129 3.61 -11.62 -3.80
N ILE A 130 2.97 -12.66 -4.35
CA ILE A 130 1.80 -13.27 -3.71
C ILE A 130 2.22 -13.79 -2.35
N ARG A 131 1.73 -13.13 -1.30
CA ARG A 131 1.90 -13.58 0.09
C ARG A 131 0.70 -14.43 0.44
N ARG A 132 0.94 -15.64 0.93
CA ARG A 132 -0.16 -16.42 1.52
C ARG A 132 -0.53 -15.85 2.88
N MET A 133 -1.74 -16.18 3.33
CA MET A 133 -2.16 -15.92 4.70
C MET A 133 -1.58 -16.97 5.64
N ASN A 134 -1.15 -16.56 6.82
CA ASN A 134 -0.90 -17.50 7.92
C ASN A 134 -2.24 -18.02 8.50
N ARG A 135 -2.20 -19.00 9.41
CA ARG A 135 -3.42 -19.63 9.95
C ARG A 135 -4.35 -18.64 10.65
N PHE A 136 -3.80 -17.67 11.38
CA PHE A 136 -4.58 -16.62 12.04
C PHE A 136 -5.26 -15.70 11.03
N GLN A 137 -4.50 -15.23 10.04
CA GLN A 137 -4.99 -14.35 8.99
C GLN A 137 -6.09 -15.04 8.18
N TYR A 138 -5.90 -16.31 7.82
CA TYR A 138 -6.90 -17.08 7.08
C TYR A 138 -8.18 -17.28 7.90
N ASN A 139 -8.07 -17.70 9.17
CA ASN A 139 -9.22 -17.83 10.07
C ASN A 139 -10.02 -16.53 10.16
N ASN A 140 -9.33 -15.42 10.43
CA ASN A 140 -9.95 -14.11 10.59
C ASN A 140 -10.56 -13.60 9.27
N ALA A 141 -9.90 -13.83 8.14
CA ALA A 141 -10.41 -13.43 6.82
C ALA A 141 -11.69 -14.19 6.46
N VAL A 142 -11.73 -15.50 6.66
CA VAL A 142 -12.93 -16.32 6.42
C VAL A 142 -14.06 -15.91 7.36
N GLN A 143 -13.75 -15.73 8.65
CA GLN A 143 -14.73 -15.31 9.65
C GLN A 143 -15.33 -13.94 9.33
N ASP A 144 -14.52 -12.97 8.91
CA ASP A 144 -14.97 -11.61 8.56
C ASP A 144 -15.73 -11.55 7.23
N LEU A 145 -15.26 -12.25 6.20
CA LEU A 145 -15.90 -12.25 4.88
C LEU A 145 -17.31 -12.82 4.95
N PHE A 146 -17.46 -13.98 5.60
CA PHE A 146 -18.75 -14.65 5.75
C PHE A 146 -19.55 -14.22 6.99
N GLN A 147 -18.95 -13.38 7.85
CA GLN A 147 -19.50 -12.99 9.15
C GLN A 147 -19.91 -14.23 9.97
N LEU A 148 -18.98 -15.18 10.09
CA LEU A 148 -19.23 -16.44 10.79
C LEU A 148 -19.39 -16.20 12.29
N LYS A 149 -20.40 -16.83 12.88
CA LYS A 149 -20.69 -16.82 14.32
C LYS A 149 -20.04 -17.96 15.09
N VAL A 150 -19.17 -18.71 14.40
CA VAL A 150 -18.43 -19.87 14.91
C VAL A 150 -17.00 -19.77 14.40
N GLU A 151 -16.07 -20.43 15.09
CA GLU A 151 -14.66 -20.48 14.65
C GLU A 151 -14.51 -21.39 13.43
N VAL A 152 -13.53 -21.10 12.56
CA VAL A 152 -13.30 -21.90 11.36
C VAL A 152 -12.64 -23.23 11.71
N PHE A 153 -11.60 -23.18 12.54
CA PHE A 153 -10.87 -24.33 13.07
C PHE A 153 -10.17 -23.95 14.38
N SER A 154 -9.68 -24.94 15.13
CA SER A 154 -8.96 -24.68 16.38
C SER A 154 -7.61 -24.01 16.13
N LEU A 155 -7.31 -22.97 16.90
CA LEU A 155 -6.03 -22.27 16.94
C LEU A 155 -5.42 -22.36 18.36
N PRO A 156 -4.88 -23.52 18.77
CA PRO A 156 -4.23 -23.70 20.07
C PRO A 156 -3.21 -22.60 20.43
N GLU A 157 -2.53 -22.08 19.41
CA GLU A 157 -1.53 -21.03 19.50
C GLU A 157 -2.09 -19.63 19.83
N ARG A 158 -3.41 -19.43 19.79
CA ARG A 158 -4.08 -18.17 20.17
C ARG A 158 -4.09 -18.03 21.69
N MET A 159 -3.04 -17.41 22.24
CA MET A 159 -2.91 -17.23 23.70
C MET A 159 -3.66 -16.00 24.23
N MET A 160 -3.70 -14.92 23.44
CA MET A 160 -4.35 -13.66 23.84
C MET A 160 -5.85 -13.76 23.61
N ARG A 161 -6.61 -13.65 24.70
CA ARG A 161 -8.07 -13.70 24.70
C ARG A 161 -8.64 -12.38 25.20
N GLU A 162 -9.63 -11.88 24.48
CA GLU A 162 -10.55 -10.88 24.98
C GLU A 162 -11.26 -11.42 26.23
N HIS A 163 -11.40 -10.57 27.26
CA HIS A 163 -12.23 -10.87 28.42
C HIS A 163 -13.38 -9.88 28.52
N GLU A 164 -13.06 -8.59 28.59
CA GLU A 164 -14.03 -7.53 28.84
C GLU A 164 -13.63 -6.29 28.05
N ASN A 165 -14.63 -5.63 27.44
CA ASN A 165 -14.50 -4.33 26.80
C ASN A 165 -13.41 -4.29 25.71
N TYR A 166 -13.42 -5.23 24.77
CA TYR A 166 -12.56 -5.10 23.59
C TYR A 166 -13.16 -4.13 22.57
N PHE A 167 -12.34 -3.73 21.61
CA PHE A 167 -12.70 -2.77 20.58
C PHE A 167 -13.88 -3.29 19.72
N GLN A 168 -14.98 -2.54 19.71
CA GLN A 168 -16.15 -2.77 18.87
C GLN A 168 -16.11 -1.80 17.68
N PRO A 169 -15.66 -2.25 16.48
CA PRO A 169 -15.43 -1.36 15.34
C PRO A 169 -16.65 -0.55 14.92
N GLN A 170 -17.86 -1.09 15.15
CA GLN A 170 -19.13 -0.44 14.80
C GLN A 170 -19.34 0.86 15.56
N THR A 171 -18.76 0.98 16.76
CA THR A 171 -18.89 2.17 17.61
C THR A 171 -17.87 3.27 17.26
N GLY A 172 -16.80 2.91 16.55
CA GLY A 172 -15.66 3.79 16.27
C GLY A 172 -14.91 4.28 17.52
N LYS A 173 -15.21 3.75 18.71
CA LYS A 173 -14.64 4.20 19.98
C LYS A 173 -13.75 3.12 20.59
N MET A 174 -12.55 3.51 20.99
CA MET A 174 -11.67 2.64 21.79
C MET A 174 -12.03 2.82 23.27
N PRO A 175 -12.26 1.72 24.01
CA PRO A 175 -12.50 1.79 25.44
C PRO A 175 -11.24 2.28 26.18
N GLN A 176 -11.42 2.98 27.30
CA GLN A 176 -10.29 3.55 28.07
C GLN A 176 -9.35 2.47 28.63
N GLN A 177 -9.86 1.27 28.88
CA GLN A 177 -9.09 0.12 29.34
C GLN A 177 -9.61 -1.13 28.64
N VAL A 178 -8.69 -2.02 28.25
CA VAL A 178 -8.99 -3.33 27.66
C VAL A 178 -8.41 -4.39 28.56
N LYS A 179 -9.21 -5.40 28.94
CA LYS A 179 -8.73 -6.52 29.72
C LYS A 179 -8.44 -7.70 28.80
N VAL A 180 -7.17 -8.06 28.71
CA VAL A 180 -6.69 -9.18 27.89
C VAL A 180 -6.10 -10.25 28.80
N GLY A 181 -6.52 -11.51 28.59
CA GLY A 181 -5.94 -12.66 29.26
C GLY A 181 -4.96 -13.38 28.34
N SER A 182 -3.78 -13.73 28.85
CA SER A 182 -2.87 -14.67 28.18
C SER A 182 -3.04 -16.04 28.84
N ARG A 183 -3.80 -16.94 28.19
CA ARG A 183 -4.03 -18.30 28.71
C ARG A 183 -4.05 -19.30 27.55
N PRO A 184 -3.32 -20.43 27.64
CA PRO A 184 -3.48 -21.52 26.69
C PRO A 184 -4.94 -21.98 26.67
N LEU A 185 -5.49 -22.23 25.48
CA LEU A 185 -6.91 -22.56 25.36
C LEU A 185 -7.29 -23.85 26.12
N GLY A 186 -6.36 -24.80 26.32
CA GLY A 186 -6.60 -26.02 27.09
C GLY A 186 -7.88 -26.75 26.65
N LYS A 187 -8.76 -27.07 27.61
CA LYS A 187 -10.08 -27.69 27.33
C LYS A 187 -11.06 -26.75 26.61
N SER A 188 -10.83 -25.43 26.61
CA SER A 188 -11.72 -24.47 25.93
C SER A 188 -11.79 -24.73 24.42
N GLN A 189 -10.71 -25.25 23.83
CA GLN A 189 -10.69 -25.62 22.40
C GLN A 189 -11.72 -26.70 22.03
N LEU A 190 -12.14 -27.51 23.01
CA LEU A 190 -13.14 -28.57 22.81
C LEU A 190 -14.57 -28.05 22.96
N ILE A 191 -14.74 -26.87 23.57
CA ILE A 191 -16.04 -26.27 23.90
C ILE A 191 -16.41 -25.18 22.87
N GLU A 192 -15.42 -24.56 22.24
CA GLU A 192 -15.65 -23.55 21.20
C GLU A 192 -16.44 -24.12 20.02
N LYS A 193 -17.55 -23.46 19.69
CA LYS A 193 -18.35 -23.80 18.51
C LYS A 193 -17.52 -23.50 17.27
N ARG A 194 -17.31 -24.52 16.46
CA ARG A 194 -16.51 -24.46 15.23
C ARG A 194 -17.18 -25.23 14.11
N LEU A 195 -16.71 -25.00 12.89
CA LEU A 195 -17.16 -25.79 11.74
C LEU A 195 -16.73 -27.26 11.88
N GLY A 196 -17.69 -28.17 11.83
CA GLY A 196 -17.43 -29.61 11.82
C GLY A 196 -16.64 -30.05 10.59
N GLY A 197 -15.66 -30.93 10.80
CA GLY A 197 -14.85 -31.51 9.70
C GLY A 197 -13.80 -30.59 9.10
N VAL A 198 -13.57 -29.41 9.68
CA VAL A 198 -12.60 -28.42 9.18
C VAL A 198 -11.33 -28.48 10.03
N ALA A 199 -10.19 -28.73 9.37
CA ALA A 199 -8.87 -28.77 9.99
C ALA A 199 -7.94 -27.74 9.35
N ALA A 200 -7.15 -27.04 10.16
CA ALA A 200 -6.20 -26.06 9.68
C ALA A 200 -5.03 -26.72 8.92
N PHE A 201 -4.40 -25.96 8.03
CA PHE A 201 -3.09 -26.32 7.49
C PHE A 201 -2.00 -26.21 8.58
N PRO A 202 -0.80 -26.81 8.39
CA PRO A 202 0.28 -26.78 9.38
C PRO A 202 0.64 -25.38 9.87
N GLN A 203 1.03 -25.27 11.15
CA GLN A 203 1.48 -24.00 11.72
C GLN A 203 2.80 -23.56 11.07
N ASP A 204 2.88 -22.26 10.79
CA ASP A 204 4.10 -21.64 10.34
C ASP A 204 5.15 -21.64 11.45
N LEU A 205 6.41 -21.92 11.07
CA LEU A 205 7.53 -21.79 11.99
C LEU A 205 7.60 -20.33 12.45
N ARG A 206 7.76 -20.13 13.76
CA ARG A 206 8.05 -18.79 14.27
C ARG A 206 9.39 -18.37 13.69
N ALA A 207 9.42 -17.22 13.02
CA ALA A 207 10.68 -16.62 12.62
C ALA A 207 11.56 -16.44 13.86
N GLU A 208 12.88 -16.54 13.71
CA GLU A 208 13.86 -16.40 14.81
C GLU A 208 13.65 -15.09 15.61
N ASN A 209 13.08 -14.06 14.97
CA ASN A 209 12.76 -12.75 15.56
C ASN A 209 11.26 -12.52 15.87
N GLY A 210 10.47 -13.59 16.03
CA GLY A 210 9.19 -13.53 16.75
C GLY A 210 7.93 -13.10 15.98
N PHE A 211 8.03 -12.68 14.71
CA PHE A 211 6.85 -12.29 13.91
C PHE A 211 6.41 -13.38 12.93
N ASP A 212 5.11 -13.67 12.90
CA ASP A 212 4.46 -14.69 12.07
C ASP A 212 3.87 -14.14 10.75
N ASN A 213 4.08 -12.85 10.48
CA ASN A 213 3.58 -12.12 9.31
C ASN A 213 4.68 -11.69 8.33
N ARG A 214 5.87 -12.31 8.43
CA ARG A 214 7.04 -11.97 7.63
C ARG A 214 6.86 -12.35 6.15
N ALA A 215 7.02 -11.36 5.27
CA ALA A 215 6.75 -11.51 3.83
C ALA A 215 7.64 -12.54 3.14
N ASP A 216 8.90 -12.66 3.56
CA ASP A 216 9.90 -13.59 3.03
C ASP A 216 9.65 -15.06 3.42
N HIS A 217 8.90 -15.31 4.49
CA HIS A 217 8.55 -16.66 4.94
C HIS A 217 7.15 -17.12 4.48
N LEU A 218 6.31 -16.21 3.98
CA LEU A 218 4.94 -16.49 3.53
C LEU A 218 4.87 -16.74 2.02
N SER A 219 5.75 -17.60 1.52
CA SER A 219 5.67 -18.12 0.14
C SER A 219 4.57 -19.18 0.02
N LEU A 220 4.05 -19.36 -1.19
CA LEU A 220 2.99 -20.31 -1.51
C LEU A 220 3.54 -21.43 -2.40
N SER A 221 3.82 -22.60 -1.82
CA SER A 221 4.20 -23.80 -2.59
C SER A 221 2.96 -24.48 -3.19
N PRO A 222 3.11 -25.29 -4.27
CA PRO A 222 1.98 -26.03 -4.86
C PRO A 222 1.25 -26.94 -3.87
N LEU A 223 1.97 -27.64 -3.00
CA LEU A 223 1.38 -28.50 -1.96
C LEU A 223 0.55 -27.71 -0.95
N LEU A 224 1.00 -26.50 -0.63
CA LEU A 224 0.30 -25.64 0.29
C LEU A 224 -0.94 -25.03 -0.38
N LEU A 225 -0.87 -24.67 -1.66
CA LEU A 225 -2.04 -24.25 -2.45
C LEU A 225 -3.12 -25.35 -2.46
N GLU A 226 -2.73 -26.62 -2.67
CA GLU A 226 -3.67 -27.75 -2.56
C GLU A 226 -4.31 -27.83 -1.17
N SER A 227 -3.51 -27.63 -0.11
CA SER A 227 -4.01 -27.59 1.26
C SER A 227 -5.03 -26.45 1.48
N PHE A 228 -4.79 -25.26 0.91
CA PHE A 228 -5.74 -24.13 0.95
C PHE A 228 -7.05 -24.45 0.21
N LEU A 229 -6.97 -25.11 -0.96
CA LEU A 229 -8.15 -25.53 -1.73
C LEU A 229 -8.96 -26.61 -1.02
N ARG A 230 -8.28 -27.58 -0.39
CA ARG A 230 -8.93 -28.62 0.42
C ARG A 230 -9.62 -28.01 1.64
N LEU A 231 -8.95 -27.06 2.30
CA LEU A 231 -9.51 -26.32 3.43
C LEU A 231 -10.73 -25.50 3.02
N SER A 232 -10.64 -24.72 1.94
CA SER A 232 -11.77 -23.91 1.47
C SER A 232 -12.98 -24.78 1.13
N ARG A 233 -12.77 -25.93 0.47
CA ARG A 233 -13.82 -26.91 0.22
C ARG A 233 -14.44 -27.44 1.51
N SER A 234 -13.61 -27.84 2.48
CA SER A 234 -14.10 -28.36 3.77
C SER A 234 -14.99 -27.36 4.53
N ILE A 235 -14.67 -26.07 4.44
CA ILE A 235 -15.44 -24.98 5.07
C ILE A 235 -16.83 -24.89 4.44
N VAL A 236 -16.90 -24.76 3.11
CA VAL A 236 -18.19 -24.57 2.43
C VAL A 236 -19.07 -25.82 2.43
N THR A 237 -18.47 -27.00 2.57
CA THR A 237 -19.21 -28.27 2.68
C THR A 237 -19.56 -28.66 4.12
N SER A 238 -19.09 -27.91 5.12
CA SER A 238 -19.37 -28.21 6.52
C SER A 238 -20.87 -28.08 6.81
N SER A 239 -21.43 -29.01 7.59
CA SER A 239 -22.83 -28.93 8.03
C SER A 239 -23.14 -27.68 8.84
N ASP A 240 -22.11 -27.11 9.48
CA ASP A 240 -22.22 -25.89 10.28
C ASP A 240 -22.11 -24.61 9.43
N PHE A 241 -21.74 -24.72 8.15
CA PHE A 241 -21.74 -23.61 7.21
C PHE A 241 -23.15 -23.42 6.64
N ASN A 242 -24.01 -22.77 7.42
CA ASN A 242 -25.46 -22.70 7.18
C ASN A 242 -26.03 -21.31 7.56
N PRO A 243 -27.32 -21.00 7.28
CA PRO A 243 -27.88 -19.67 7.53
C PRO A 243 -27.86 -19.23 8.99
N LYS A 244 -27.74 -20.16 9.94
CA LYS A 244 -27.66 -19.85 11.37
C LYS A 244 -26.30 -19.24 11.72
N ASN A 245 -25.23 -19.83 11.18
CA ASN A 245 -23.85 -19.51 11.52
C ASN A 245 -23.17 -18.54 10.54
N CYS A 246 -23.65 -18.43 9.29
CA CYS A 246 -23.13 -17.50 8.28
C CYS A 246 -23.96 -16.21 8.23
N GLY A 247 -23.35 -15.08 8.59
CA GLY A 247 -24.04 -13.79 8.67
C GLY A 247 -24.50 -13.25 7.31
N ILE A 248 -23.72 -13.50 6.25
CA ILE A 248 -24.05 -13.01 4.90
C ILE A 248 -24.99 -13.95 4.11
N TRP A 249 -25.54 -14.99 4.74
CA TRP A 249 -26.26 -16.06 4.02
C TRP A 249 -27.38 -15.54 3.12
N LYS A 250 -28.21 -14.62 3.64
CA LYS A 250 -29.35 -14.07 2.90
C LYS A 250 -28.91 -13.23 1.70
N GLU A 251 -27.80 -12.51 1.83
CA GLU A 251 -27.32 -11.59 0.79
C GLU A 251 -26.56 -12.32 -0.31
N PHE A 252 -25.82 -13.38 0.04
CA PHE A 252 -24.92 -14.06 -0.88
C PHE A 252 -25.45 -15.41 -1.37
N PHE A 253 -25.96 -16.25 -0.47
CA PHE A 253 -26.32 -17.65 -0.75
C PHE A 253 -27.82 -17.90 -0.96
N ALA A 254 -28.70 -16.92 -0.70
CA ALA A 254 -30.14 -17.12 -0.89
C ALA A 254 -30.50 -17.40 -2.35
N SER A 255 -31.30 -18.44 -2.61
CA SER A 255 -31.76 -18.73 -3.97
C SER A 255 -32.54 -17.54 -4.56
N PRO A 256 -32.36 -17.24 -5.87
CA PRO A 256 -33.21 -16.28 -6.57
C PRO A 256 -34.70 -16.67 -6.49
N SER A 257 -35.59 -15.68 -6.67
CA SER A 257 -37.03 -15.88 -6.69
C SER A 257 -37.47 -16.92 -7.73
N LYS A 258 -38.52 -17.68 -7.44
CA LYS A 258 -39.12 -18.61 -8.42
C LYS A 258 -39.67 -17.81 -9.61
N GLY A 259 -39.34 -18.24 -10.82
CA GLY A 259 -39.76 -17.58 -12.07
C GLY A 259 -38.75 -16.60 -12.68
N THR A 260 -37.60 -16.42 -12.04
CA THR A 260 -36.50 -15.56 -12.56
C THR A 260 -35.90 -16.18 -13.82
N THR A 261 -35.69 -15.38 -14.85
CA THR A 261 -35.03 -15.81 -16.09
C THR A 261 -33.55 -16.12 -15.86
N LYS A 262 -32.90 -16.83 -16.80
CA LYS A 262 -31.45 -17.09 -16.72
C LYS A 262 -30.64 -15.79 -16.70
N ALA A 263 -31.03 -14.79 -17.49
CA ALA A 263 -30.34 -13.50 -17.57
C ALA A 263 -30.44 -12.72 -16.25
N GLU A 264 -31.63 -12.67 -15.65
CA GLU A 264 -31.82 -12.04 -14.34
C GLU A 264 -31.07 -12.78 -13.23
N THR A 265 -31.03 -14.12 -13.30
CA THR A 265 -30.26 -14.94 -12.34
C THR A 265 -28.77 -14.63 -12.44
N GLN A 266 -28.25 -14.51 -13.66
CA GLN A 266 -26.86 -14.13 -13.89
C GLN A 266 -26.56 -12.74 -13.33
N ALA A 267 -27.40 -11.74 -13.62
CA ALA A 267 -27.23 -10.38 -13.09
C ALA A 267 -27.25 -10.33 -11.55
N ILE A 268 -28.09 -11.15 -10.90
CA ILE A 268 -28.12 -11.28 -9.44
C ILE A 268 -26.81 -11.88 -8.91
N ILE A 269 -26.29 -12.93 -9.57
CA ILE A 269 -25.03 -13.57 -9.19
C ILE A 269 -23.87 -12.59 -9.32
N GLU A 270 -23.77 -11.88 -10.44
CA GLU A 270 -22.73 -10.89 -10.70
C GLU A 270 -22.74 -9.77 -9.65
N ALA A 271 -23.92 -9.22 -9.33
CA ALA A 271 -24.03 -8.18 -8.31
C ALA A 271 -23.56 -8.66 -6.92
N ARG A 272 -23.89 -9.91 -6.54
CA ARG A 272 -23.47 -10.52 -5.27
C ARG A 272 -21.97 -10.80 -5.24
N LEU A 273 -21.44 -11.37 -6.32
CA LEU A 273 -20.02 -11.64 -6.49
C LEU A 273 -19.21 -10.36 -6.43
N ARG A 274 -19.62 -9.31 -7.14
CA ARG A 274 -18.94 -8.01 -7.14
C ARG A 274 -18.82 -7.43 -5.74
N LYS A 275 -19.90 -7.43 -4.95
CA LYS A 275 -19.88 -6.96 -3.55
C LYS A 275 -18.93 -7.81 -2.70
N PHE A 276 -18.98 -9.13 -2.83
CA PHE A 276 -18.14 -10.05 -2.06
C PHE A 276 -16.65 -9.92 -2.41
N LEU A 277 -16.31 -9.95 -3.69
CA LEU A 277 -14.93 -9.88 -4.19
C LEU A 277 -14.30 -8.52 -3.89
N THR A 278 -15.09 -7.45 -3.91
CA THR A 278 -14.60 -6.12 -3.50
C THR A 278 -14.13 -6.11 -2.05
N ARG A 279 -14.84 -6.81 -1.14
CA ARG A 279 -14.41 -6.97 0.25
C ARG A 279 -13.20 -7.91 0.37
N ALA A 280 -13.22 -9.04 -0.36
CA ALA A 280 -12.15 -10.04 -0.32
C ALA A 280 -10.80 -9.50 -0.79
N PHE A 281 -10.77 -8.78 -1.90
CA PHE A 281 -9.55 -8.22 -2.47
C PHE A 281 -9.27 -6.78 -2.05
N ARG A 282 -10.17 -6.16 -1.28
CA ARG A 282 -10.08 -4.75 -0.85
C ARG A 282 -9.85 -3.76 -1.99
N ARG A 283 -10.39 -4.07 -3.17
CA ARG A 283 -10.34 -3.26 -4.39
C ARG A 283 -11.58 -3.55 -5.23
N PRO A 284 -12.03 -2.62 -6.11
CA PRO A 284 -13.13 -2.90 -7.02
C PRO A 284 -12.87 -4.18 -7.83
N ALA A 285 -13.87 -5.07 -7.90
CA ALA A 285 -13.78 -6.26 -8.74
C ALA A 285 -13.94 -5.88 -10.22
N SER A 286 -13.04 -6.39 -11.07
CA SER A 286 -13.09 -6.21 -12.52
C SER A 286 -14.19 -7.03 -13.17
N ASP A 287 -14.65 -6.61 -14.35
CA ASP A 287 -15.71 -7.29 -15.09
C ASP A 287 -15.27 -8.67 -15.59
N GLU A 288 -13.99 -8.89 -15.85
CA GLU A 288 -13.46 -10.22 -16.21
C GLU A 288 -13.55 -11.25 -15.08
N LEU A 289 -13.66 -10.79 -13.84
CA LEU A 289 -13.56 -11.62 -12.64
C LEU A 289 -14.93 -11.94 -12.02
N VAL A 290 -15.99 -11.24 -12.46
CA VAL A 290 -17.37 -11.34 -11.96
C VAL A 290 -18.24 -11.97 -13.04
#